data_AF-A0AAW9R8L2-F1
#
_entry.id   AF-A0AAW9R8L2-F1
#
_cell.length_a   1.000
_cell.length_b   1.000
_cell.length_c   1.000
_cell.angle_alpha   90.00
_cell.angle_beta   90.00
_cell.angle_gamma   90.00
#
_symmetry.space_group_name_H-M   'P 1'
#
loop_
_entity.id
_entity.type
_entity.pdbx_description
1 polymer ?
#
loop_
_entity_poly.entity_id
_entity_poly.type
_entity_poly.pdbx_seq_one_letter_code
_entity_poly.pdbx_strand_id
1 'polypeptide(L)'
;MVASQPCIRCGECAPACPAGVHPQRVLAALRREAPDEAQSLGLNDCTGCAACDAHCPSAIPLAALFAAARDELRLARQRSDFSAASRVRYTQREARLARAREEQAVERERQRAANASAQAVAAALARSRARRKPAPRDGA
;
A
#
# COMPACT_ATOMS: atom_id res chain seq x y z
N MET A 1 -32.84 26.08 -19.05
CA MET A 1 -32.40 24.97 -18.19
C MET A 1 -33.62 24.43 -17.47
N VAL A 2 -34.04 23.20 -17.75
CA VAL A 2 -35.17 22.56 -17.04
C VAL A 2 -34.71 22.23 -15.63
N ALA A 3 -35.44 22.72 -14.62
CA ALA A 3 -35.17 22.38 -13.23
C ALA A 3 -35.54 20.90 -13.00
N SER A 4 -34.57 20.09 -12.59
CA SER A 4 -34.79 18.68 -12.26
C SER A 4 -35.76 18.55 -11.07
N GLN A 5 -36.71 17.64 -11.18
CA GLN A 5 -37.69 17.36 -10.12
C GLN A 5 -37.22 16.20 -9.23
N PRO A 6 -37.76 16.06 -8.00
CA PRO A 6 -37.47 14.89 -7.18
C PRO A 6 -37.90 13.60 -7.89
N CYS A 7 -37.13 12.54 -7.62
CA CYS A 7 -37.40 11.22 -8.20
C CYS A 7 -38.73 10.68 -7.65
N ILE A 8 -39.67 10.38 -8.55
CA ILE A 8 -40.98 9.78 -8.21
C ILE A 8 -41.00 8.25 -8.21
N ARG A 9 -39.83 7.61 -8.45
CA ARG A 9 -39.65 6.15 -8.46
C ARG A 9 -40.55 5.41 -9.48
N CYS A 10 -40.77 5.97 -10.67
CA CYS A 10 -41.65 5.37 -11.71
C CYS A 10 -41.17 4.03 -12.27
N GLY A 11 -39.86 3.78 -12.35
CA GLY A 11 -39.26 2.50 -12.75
C GLY A 11 -38.71 2.47 -14.17
N GLU A 12 -39.05 3.45 -15.00
CA GLU A 12 -38.79 3.45 -16.45
C GLU A 12 -37.31 3.41 -16.85
N CYS A 13 -36.41 3.88 -15.97
CA CYS A 13 -34.98 3.90 -16.26
C CYS A 13 -34.30 2.51 -16.18
N ALA A 14 -34.91 1.53 -15.50
CA ALA A 14 -34.35 0.18 -15.40
C ALA A 14 -34.44 -0.61 -16.72
N PRO A 15 -35.61 -0.77 -17.37
CA PRO A 15 -35.70 -1.47 -18.66
C PRO A 15 -34.97 -0.74 -19.79
N ALA A 16 -34.77 0.58 -19.69
CA ALA A 16 -34.04 1.36 -20.67
C ALA A 16 -32.50 1.17 -20.59
N CYS A 17 -31.97 0.58 -19.51
CA CYS A 17 -30.52 0.48 -19.32
C CYS A 17 -29.92 -0.66 -20.14
N PRO A 18 -29.01 -0.38 -21.11
CA PRO A 18 -28.38 -1.44 -21.92
C PRO A 18 -27.39 -2.32 -21.12
N ALA A 19 -26.90 -1.83 -19.98
CA ALA A 19 -26.00 -2.57 -19.09
C ALA A 19 -26.74 -3.35 -17.99
N GLY A 20 -28.08 -3.29 -17.93
CA GLY A 20 -28.86 -3.96 -16.90
C GLY A 20 -28.72 -3.39 -15.49
N VAL A 21 -28.10 -2.21 -15.33
CA VAL A 21 -27.99 -1.51 -14.04
C VAL A 21 -29.36 -0.96 -13.65
N HIS A 22 -29.74 -1.04 -12.38
CA HIS A 22 -31.00 -0.48 -11.88
C HIS A 22 -30.80 0.96 -11.36
N PRO A 23 -31.04 2.01 -12.18
CA PRO A 23 -30.55 3.36 -11.87
C PRO A 23 -31.18 3.96 -10.61
N GLN A 24 -32.43 3.58 -10.29
CA GLN A 24 -33.08 4.07 -9.07
C GLN A 24 -32.40 3.59 -7.79
N ARG A 25 -31.89 2.35 -7.76
CA ARG A 25 -31.22 1.79 -6.58
C ARG A 25 -29.86 2.46 -6.41
N VAL A 26 -29.13 2.60 -7.52
CA VAL A 26 -27.85 3.32 -7.54
C VAL A 26 -28.05 4.78 -7.10
N LEU A 27 -29.02 5.50 -7.65
CA LEU A 27 -29.35 6.87 -7.24
C LEU A 27 -29.69 6.95 -5.74
N ALA A 28 -30.47 5.99 -5.22
CA ALA A 28 -30.80 5.96 -3.81
C ALA A 28 -29.57 5.73 -2.92
N ALA A 29 -28.64 4.86 -3.32
CA ALA A 29 -27.37 4.66 -2.61
C ALA A 29 -26.49 5.91 -2.65
N LEU A 30 -26.36 6.56 -3.81
CA LEU A 30 -25.60 7.81 -3.95
C LEU A 30 -26.19 8.96 -3.11
N ARG A 31 -27.51 9.07 -3.04
CA ARG A 31 -28.19 10.07 -2.19
C ARG A 31 -28.00 9.83 -0.68
N ARG A 32 -27.68 8.59 -0.27
CA ARG A 32 -27.33 8.25 1.11
C ARG A 32 -25.82 8.33 1.36
N GLU A 33 -25.05 8.85 0.40
CA GLU A 33 -23.58 8.91 0.49
C GLU A 33 -22.97 7.52 0.74
N ALA A 34 -23.57 6.47 0.16
CA ALA A 34 -23.15 5.07 0.30
C ALA A 34 -22.54 4.56 -1.03
N PRO A 35 -21.33 5.01 -1.41
CA PRO A 35 -20.74 4.70 -2.71
C PRO A 35 -20.30 3.23 -2.84
N ASP A 36 -20.02 2.53 -1.73
CA ASP A 36 -19.75 1.09 -1.73
C ASP A 36 -20.99 0.26 -2.07
N GLU A 37 -22.16 0.67 -1.57
CA GLU A 37 -23.43 0.07 -1.97
C GLU A 37 -23.74 0.38 -3.43
N ALA A 38 -23.49 1.61 -3.89
CA ALA A 38 -23.67 1.95 -5.30
C ALA A 38 -22.81 1.06 -6.22
N GLN A 39 -21.57 0.74 -5.82
CA GLN A 39 -20.70 -0.20 -6.54
C GLN A 39 -21.26 -1.62 -6.57
N SER A 40 -21.76 -2.14 -5.44
CA SER A 40 -22.35 -3.49 -5.40
C SER A 40 -23.63 -3.61 -6.24
N LEU A 41 -24.28 -2.46 -6.50
CA LEU A 41 -25.45 -2.34 -7.37
C LEU A 41 -25.10 -2.14 -8.86
N GLY A 42 -23.81 -2.20 -9.24
CA GLY A 42 -23.37 -2.11 -10.63
C GLY A 42 -23.06 -0.68 -11.11
N LEU A 43 -22.77 0.27 -10.21
CA LEU A 43 -22.37 1.64 -10.60
C LEU A 43 -21.19 1.64 -11.59
N ASN A 44 -20.24 0.70 -11.44
CA ASN A 44 -19.07 0.57 -12.31
C ASN A 44 -19.40 -0.02 -13.69
N ASP A 45 -20.54 -0.70 -13.85
CA ASP A 45 -20.97 -1.29 -15.11
C ASP A 45 -21.69 -0.26 -16.01
N CYS A 46 -22.05 0.89 -15.45
CA CYS A 46 -22.67 1.97 -16.20
C CYS A 46 -21.70 2.59 -17.22
N THR A 47 -22.05 2.48 -18.51
CA THR A 47 -21.25 2.97 -19.64
C THR A 47 -21.40 4.46 -19.95
N GLY A 48 -22.30 5.17 -19.27
CA GLY A 48 -22.54 6.60 -19.51
C GLY A 48 -23.41 6.92 -20.74
N CYS A 49 -24.15 5.93 -21.29
CA CYS A 49 -24.98 6.09 -22.48
C CYS A 49 -26.19 7.05 -22.35
N ALA A 50 -26.50 7.55 -21.14
CA ALA A 50 -27.60 8.48 -20.86
C ALA A 50 -29.02 8.02 -21.26
N ALA A 51 -29.24 6.73 -21.53
CA ALA A 51 -30.59 6.20 -21.80
C ALA A 51 -31.56 6.46 -20.63
N CYS A 52 -31.06 6.39 -19.38
CA CYS A 52 -31.86 6.65 -18.19
C CYS A 52 -32.27 8.11 -18.01
N ASP A 53 -31.51 9.06 -18.55
CA ASP A 53 -31.83 10.50 -18.50
C ASP A 53 -33.01 10.79 -19.44
N ALA A 54 -32.98 10.22 -20.65
CA ALA A 54 -34.03 10.38 -21.65
C ALA A 54 -35.38 9.81 -21.20
N HIS A 55 -35.38 8.73 -20.41
CA HIS A 55 -36.59 8.08 -19.90
C HIS A 55 -37.00 8.58 -18.51
N CYS A 56 -36.31 9.59 -17.95
CA CYS A 56 -36.64 10.08 -16.62
C CYS A 56 -37.72 11.19 -16.71
N PRO A 57 -38.97 10.95 -16.26
CA PRO A 57 -40.00 11.99 -16.26
C PRO A 57 -39.66 13.16 -15.32
N SER A 58 -38.78 12.94 -14.34
CA SER A 58 -38.28 13.97 -13.42
C SER A 58 -37.10 14.78 -13.99
N ALA A 59 -36.65 14.51 -15.22
CA ALA A 59 -35.51 15.17 -15.87
C ALA A 59 -34.22 15.16 -15.00
N ILE A 60 -33.97 14.05 -14.30
CA ILE A 60 -32.77 13.89 -13.46
C ILE A 60 -31.60 13.46 -14.36
N PRO A 61 -30.44 14.14 -14.30
CA PRO A 61 -29.26 13.77 -15.09
C PRO A 61 -28.50 12.60 -14.44
N LEU A 62 -29.10 11.41 -14.45
CA LEU A 62 -28.59 10.20 -13.82
C LEU A 62 -27.20 9.81 -14.35
N ALA A 63 -26.98 9.90 -15.66
CA ALA A 63 -25.69 9.55 -16.26
C ALA A 63 -24.54 10.44 -15.77
N ALA A 64 -24.79 11.75 -15.64
CA ALA A 64 -23.81 12.69 -15.10
C ALA A 64 -23.53 12.42 -13.61
N LEU A 65 -24.56 12.14 -12.81
CA LEU A 65 -24.40 11.77 -11.40
C LEU A 65 -23.59 10.49 -11.22
N PHE A 66 -23.85 9.47 -12.04
CA PHE A 66 -23.13 8.20 -11.98
C PHE A 66 -21.68 8.35 -12.45
N ALA A 67 -21.43 9.18 -13.47
CA ALA A 67 -20.08 9.50 -13.92
C ALA A 67 -19.29 10.18 -12.80
N ALA A 68 -19.84 11.23 -12.19
CA ALA A 68 -19.21 11.92 -11.06
C ALA A 68 -18.91 10.98 -9.89
N ALA A 69 -19.85 10.09 -9.55
CA ALA A 69 -19.65 9.11 -8.48
C ALA A 69 -18.55 8.08 -8.81
N ARG A 70 -18.48 7.60 -10.06
CA ARG A 70 -17.38 6.71 -10.50
C ARG A 70 -16.04 7.42 -10.45
N ASP A 71 -15.98 8.68 -10.86
CA ASP A 71 -14.75 9.48 -10.82
C ASP A 71 -14.29 9.70 -9.39
N GLU A 72 -15.20 10.02 -8.48
CA GLU A 72 -14.90 10.15 -7.05
C GLU A 72 -14.34 8.84 -6.47
N LEU A 73 -14.95 7.70 -6.78
CA LEU A 73 -14.46 6.38 -6.38
C LEU A 73 -13.09 6.06 -6.97
N ARG A 74 -12.86 6.39 -8.24
CA ARG A 74 -11.56 6.21 -8.88
C ARG A 74 -10.49 7.06 -8.20
N LEU A 75 -10.78 8.32 -7.90
CA LEU A 75 -9.86 9.22 -7.20
C LEU A 75 -9.59 8.74 -5.77
N ALA A 76 -10.60 8.27 -5.05
CA ALA A 76 -10.44 7.68 -3.72
C ALA A 76 -9.51 6.45 -3.74
N ARG A 77 -9.71 5.55 -4.71
CA ARG A 77 -8.82 4.39 -4.91
C ARG A 77 -7.39 4.81 -5.23
N GLN A 78 -7.19 5.73 -6.17
CA GLN A 78 -5.85 6.23 -6.51
C GLN A 78 -5.12 6.85 -5.31
N ARG A 79 -5.83 7.60 -4.46
CA ARG A 79 -5.27 8.15 -3.20
C ARG A 79 -4.83 7.03 -2.26
N SER A 80 -5.66 5.99 -2.12
CA SER A 80 -5.34 4.84 -1.27
C SER A 80 -4.15 4.04 -1.81
N ASP A 81 -4.07 3.81 -3.13
CA ASP A 81 -2.99 3.09 -3.79
C ASP A 81 -1.66 3.82 -3.66
N PHE A 82 -1.66 5.15 -3.81
CA PHE A 82 -0.47 5.97 -3.62
C PHE A 82 0.09 5.88 -2.19
N SER A 83 -0.81 5.92 -1.20
CA SER A 83 -0.44 5.75 0.21
C SER A 83 0.11 4.34 0.48
N ALA A 84 -0.55 3.31 -0.05
CA ALA A 84 -0.12 1.91 0.07
C ALA A 84 1.25 1.68 -0.58
N ALA A 85 1.48 2.20 -1.79
CA ALA A 85 2.77 2.08 -2.48
C ALA A 85 3.91 2.72 -1.69
N SER A 86 3.65 3.86 -1.03
CA SER A 86 4.62 4.53 -0.16
C SER A 86 4.98 3.68 1.07
N ARG A 87 3.98 3.03 1.69
CA ARG A 87 4.18 2.08 2.79
C ARG A 87 5.02 0.87 2.37
N VAL A 88 4.76 0.31 1.18
CA VAL A 88 5.53 -0.82 0.64
C VAL A 88 7.00 -0.45 0.47
N ARG A 89 7.30 0.71 -0.12
CA ARG A 89 8.70 1.16 -0.29
C ARG A 89 9.41 1.37 1.05
N TYR A 90 8.72 1.95 2.03
CA TYR A 90 9.25 2.15 3.37
C TYR A 90 9.58 0.83 4.06
N THR A 91 8.64 -0.12 4.10
CA THR A 91 8.85 -1.43 4.73
C THR A 91 9.95 -2.24 4.05
N GLN A 92 10.04 -2.21 2.72
CA GLN A 92 11.13 -2.87 1.99
C GLN A 92 12.51 -2.27 2.31
N ARG A 93 12.60 -0.94 2.48
CA ARG A 93 13.84 -0.27 2.89
C ARG A 93 14.25 -0.67 4.31
N GLU A 94 13.32 -0.64 5.26
CA GLU A 94 13.58 -1.03 6.66
C GLU A 94 14.04 -2.48 6.74
N ALA A 95 13.38 -3.41 6.03
CA ALA A 95 13.78 -4.80 5.99
C ALA A 95 15.20 -5.00 5.42
N ARG A 96 15.61 -4.19 4.44
CA ARG A 96 16.98 -4.23 3.89
C ARG A 96 18.02 -3.74 4.90
N LEU A 97 17.72 -2.65 5.60
CA LEU A 97 18.61 -2.09 6.62
C LEU A 97 18.74 -3.00 7.84
N ALA A 98 17.66 -3.66 8.25
CA ALA A 98 17.67 -4.65 9.33
C ALA A 98 18.62 -5.82 9.01
N ARG A 99 18.48 -6.44 7.82
CA ARG A 99 19.37 -7.52 7.37
C ARG A 99 20.84 -7.08 7.32
N ALA A 100 21.12 -5.91 6.76
CA ALA A 100 22.49 -5.39 6.72
C ALA A 100 23.08 -5.14 8.11
N ARG A 101 22.28 -4.68 9.08
CA ARG A 101 22.70 -4.50 10.48
C ARG A 101 22.98 -5.83 11.17
N GLU A 102 22.15 -6.84 10.94
CA GLU A 102 22.33 -8.20 11.45
C GLU A 102 23.61 -8.83 10.89
N GLU A 103 23.82 -8.76 9.57
CA GLU A 103 25.05 -9.22 8.91
C GLU A 103 26.29 -8.52 9.47
N GLN A 104 26.24 -7.19 9.65
CA GLN A 104 27.33 -6.43 10.27
C GLN A 104 27.57 -6.82 11.73
N ALA A 105 26.52 -7.13 12.50
CA ALA A 105 26.66 -7.55 13.88
C ALA A 105 27.35 -8.91 13.97
N VAL A 106 26.94 -9.88 13.14
CA VAL A 106 27.56 -11.20 13.03
C VAL A 106 29.02 -11.08 12.60
N GLU A 107 29.33 -10.25 11.60
CA GLU A 107 30.71 -10.05 11.15
C GLU A 107 31.57 -9.39 12.23
N ARG A 108 31.06 -8.35 12.91
CA ARG A 108 31.78 -7.72 14.04
C ARG A 108 32.04 -8.70 15.17
N GLU A 109 31.10 -9.59 15.46
CA GLU A 109 31.27 -10.64 16.47
C GLU A 109 32.35 -11.64 16.06
N ARG A 110 32.32 -12.12 14.80
CA ARG A 110 33.37 -12.98 14.24
C ARG A 110 34.74 -12.33 14.30
N GLN A 111 34.85 -11.06 13.92
CA GLN A 111 36.09 -10.29 14.00
C GLN A 111 36.58 -10.15 15.45
N ARG A 112 35.69 -9.87 16.41
CA ARG A 112 36.03 -9.81 17.84
C ARG A 112 36.56 -11.15 18.35
N ALA A 113 35.90 -12.26 18.02
CA ALA A 113 36.33 -13.60 18.40
C ALA A 113 37.70 -13.95 17.78
N ALA A 114 37.88 -13.68 16.49
CA ALA A 114 39.15 -13.88 15.80
C ALA A 114 40.28 -13.04 16.44
N ASN A 115 40.04 -11.75 16.69
CA ASN A 115 40.99 -10.86 17.33
C ASN A 115 41.34 -11.31 18.75
N ALA A 116 40.37 -11.74 19.55
CA ALA A 116 40.60 -12.26 20.90
C ALA A 116 41.46 -13.53 20.87
N SER A 117 41.19 -14.45 19.94
CA SER A 117 42.01 -15.66 19.77
C SER A 117 43.45 -15.35 19.33
N ALA A 118 43.63 -14.41 18.39
CA ALA A 118 44.95 -13.96 17.94
C ALA A 118 45.74 -13.30 19.07
N GLN A 119 45.10 -12.45 19.88
CA GLN A 119 45.69 -11.84 21.07
C GLN A 119 46.08 -12.89 22.12
N ALA A 120 45.24 -13.90 22.37
CA ALA A 120 45.53 -14.98 23.30
C ALA A 120 46.76 -15.81 22.88
N VAL A 121 46.87 -16.13 21.58
CA VAL A 121 48.02 -16.83 21.00
C VAL A 121 49.28 -15.97 21.10
N ALA A 122 49.21 -14.69 20.74
CA ALA A 122 50.34 -13.76 20.86
C ALA A 122 50.84 -13.64 22.32
N ALA A 123 49.92 -13.54 23.28
CA ALA A 123 50.25 -13.52 24.70
C ALA A 123 50.89 -14.85 25.19
N ALA A 124 50.44 -16.00 24.69
CA ALA A 124 51.06 -17.29 24.97
C ALA A 124 52.49 -17.40 24.41
N LEU A 125 52.70 -16.96 23.15
CA LEU A 125 54.02 -16.92 22.51
C LEU A 125 54.97 -15.93 23.18
N ALA A 126 54.49 -14.77 23.62
CA ALA A 126 55.29 -13.80 24.37
C ALA A 126 55.76 -14.37 25.71
N ARG A 127 54.86 -15.05 26.44
CA ARG A 127 55.18 -15.75 27.70
C ARG A 127 56.21 -16.86 27.48
N SER A 128 56.10 -17.65 26.40
CA SER A 128 57.07 -18.71 26.10
C SER A 128 58.45 -18.15 25.70
N ARG A 129 58.49 -17.06 24.92
CA ARG A 129 59.73 -16.35 24.59
C ARG A 129 60.41 -15.76 25.82
N ALA A 130 59.65 -15.15 26.74
CA ALA A 130 60.18 -14.62 28.00
C ALA A 130 60.80 -15.72 28.88
N ARG A 131 60.18 -16.91 28.92
CA ARG A 131 60.73 -18.08 29.63
C ARG A 131 61.98 -18.67 28.97
N ARG A 132 62.20 -18.45 27.67
CA ARG A 132 63.30 -19.04 26.89
C ARG A 132 64.56 -18.17 26.81
N LYS A 133 64.53 -16.89 27.22
CA LYS A 133 65.71 -16.00 27.20
C LYS A 133 66.75 -16.51 28.22
N PRO A 134 67.93 -17.01 27.80
CA PRO A 134 68.94 -17.49 28.73
C PRO A 134 69.58 -16.33 29.50
N ALA A 135 69.96 -16.57 30.75
CA ALA A 135 70.61 -15.58 31.63
C ALA A 135 71.93 -15.08 31.00
N PRO A 136 72.28 -13.77 31.14
CA PRO A 136 73.57 -13.27 30.69
C PRO A 136 74.68 -14.06 31.39
N ARG A 137 75.62 -14.58 30.61
CA ARG A 137 76.81 -15.25 31.10
C ARG A 137 77.84 -14.18 31.43
N ASP A 138 77.88 -13.77 32.69
CA ASP A 138 78.96 -12.91 33.20
C ASP A 138 80.21 -13.78 33.42
N GLY A 139 81.34 -13.40 32.81
CA GLY A 139 82.63 -14.05 33.04
C GLY A 139 83.73 -13.63 32.06
N ALA A 140 84.51 -12.61 32.44
CA ALA A 140 85.98 -12.53 32.36
C ALA A 140 86.45 -11.18 32.92
#